data_AF-A0A8T5SLW4-F1
#
_entry.id   AF-A0A8T5SLW4-F1
#
_cell.length_a   1.000
_cell.length_b   1.000
_cell.length_c   1.000
_cell.angle_alpha   90.00
_cell.angle_beta   90.00
_cell.angle_gamma   90.00
#
_symmetry.space_group_name_H-M   'P 1'
#
loop_
_entity.id
_entity.type
_entity.pdbx_description
1 polymer ?
#
loop_
_entity_poly.entity_id
_entity_poly.type
_entity_poly.pdbx_seq_one_letter_code
_entity_poly.pdbx_strand_id
1 'polypeptide(L)'
;MSTRTFYFDKAGLEHTDEVLSLVRDYLNENPHIEHIVVATTEGATGIAAAREFSDMKVVVVSHETGFAKVNENELSEDNKVQIEKLGAKVLTATHAFAGVARSIRKELGTWMPTEIIAVALRTFGQGTKVCAEIAMMAADAGLVPVTQDVVCIGGTGRGADTAWVIKPANSQAFPKIRMRACLCKPLEF
;
A
#
# COMPACT_ATOMS: atom_id res chain seq x y z
N MET A 1 9.49 -12.85 19.66
CA MET A 1 9.55 -11.44 19.23
C MET A 1 8.20 -10.82 19.51
N SER A 2 8.15 -9.61 20.09
CA SER A 2 6.90 -8.90 20.37
C SER A 2 6.79 -7.70 19.44
N THR A 3 5.62 -7.48 18.86
CA THR A 3 5.32 -6.29 18.06
C THR A 3 4.18 -5.54 18.75
N ARG A 4 4.33 -4.23 18.93
CA ARG A 4 3.25 -3.37 19.40
C ARG A 4 2.42 -2.91 18.20
N THR A 5 1.10 -2.91 18.37
CA THR A 5 0.16 -2.40 17.36
C THR A 5 -0.51 -1.17 17.93
N PHE A 6 -0.45 -0.07 17.18
CA PHE A 6 -1.19 1.15 17.51
C PHE A 6 -2.56 1.15 16.85
N TYR A 7 -3.59 1.59 17.57
CA TYR A 7 -4.94 1.67 17.04
C TYR A 7 -5.42 3.11 17.05
N PHE A 8 -5.77 3.64 15.88
CA PHE A 8 -6.47 4.91 15.76
C PHE A 8 -7.96 4.69 16.05
N ASP A 9 -8.63 5.68 16.63
CA ASP A 9 -10.08 5.57 16.89
C ASP A 9 -10.86 5.43 15.57
N LYS A 10 -10.52 6.26 14.57
CA LYS A 10 -11.20 6.34 13.27
C LYS A 10 -10.22 6.27 12.10
N ALA A 11 -10.73 5.90 10.94
CA ALA A 11 -9.99 5.99 9.68
C ALA A 11 -9.90 7.46 9.20
N GLY A 12 -8.77 7.84 8.60
CA GLY A 12 -8.59 9.22 8.16
C GLY A 12 -7.18 9.56 7.68
N LEU A 13 -7.09 10.63 6.88
CA LEU A 13 -5.83 11.11 6.30
C LEU A 13 -4.96 11.85 7.33
N GLU A 14 -5.58 12.35 8.40
CA GLU A 14 -4.95 13.03 9.53
C GLU A 14 -3.90 12.16 10.24
N HIS A 15 -3.99 10.84 10.10
CA HIS A 15 -3.07 9.89 10.72
C HIS A 15 -1.78 9.68 9.92
N THR A 16 -1.63 10.29 8.74
CA THR A 16 -0.51 10.01 7.83
C THR A 16 0.83 10.20 8.51
N ASP A 17 1.08 11.35 9.15
CA ASP A 17 2.37 11.63 9.79
C ASP A 17 2.64 10.68 10.97
N GLU A 18 1.61 10.34 11.74
CA GLU A 18 1.73 9.41 12.87
C GLU A 18 2.03 7.97 12.38
N VAL A 19 1.39 7.53 11.29
CA VAL A 19 1.70 6.25 10.64
C VAL A 19 3.17 6.20 10.18
N LEU A 20 3.66 7.27 9.56
CA LEU A 20 5.06 7.35 9.12
C LEU A 20 6.03 7.28 10.31
N SER A 21 5.74 7.99 11.40
CA SER A 21 6.53 7.93 12.64
C SER A 21 6.56 6.53 13.26
N LEU A 22 5.39 5.88 13.38
CA LEU A 22 5.29 4.52 13.93
C LEU A 22 6.06 3.50 13.09
N VAL A 23 6.04 3.66 11.76
CA VAL A 23 6.82 2.82 10.86
C VAL A 23 8.32 3.07 11.03
N ARG A 24 8.75 4.34 11.15
CA ARG A 24 10.15 4.70 11.41
C ARG A 24 10.67 4.05 12.70
N ASP A 25 9.91 4.15 13.79
CA ASP A 25 10.26 3.54 15.07
C ASP A 25 10.41 2.02 14.93
N TYR A 26 9.46 1.37 14.26
CA TYR A 26 9.53 -0.06 14.00
C TYR A 26 10.78 -0.45 13.17
N LEU A 27 11.11 0.32 12.12
CA LEU A 27 12.27 0.06 11.27
C LEU A 27 13.60 0.25 12.02
N ASN A 28 13.68 1.21 12.94
CA ASN A 28 14.85 1.41 13.79
C ASN A 28 15.12 0.18 14.68
N GLU A 29 14.07 -0.49 15.14
CA GLU A 29 14.16 -1.75 15.90
C GLU A 29 14.39 -2.99 14.99
N ASN A 30 14.15 -2.85 13.68
CA ASN A 30 14.16 -3.94 12.71
C ASN A 30 15.02 -3.62 11.47
N PRO A 31 16.33 -3.39 11.62
CA PRO A 31 17.21 -2.90 10.55
C PRO A 31 17.42 -3.88 9.38
N HIS A 32 16.89 -5.10 9.46
CA HIS A 32 16.94 -6.11 8.39
C HIS A 32 15.84 -5.91 7.34
N ILE A 33 14.84 -5.05 7.59
CA ILE A 33 13.80 -4.70 6.62
C ILE A 33 14.24 -3.44 5.88
N GLU A 34 14.50 -3.57 4.58
CA GLU A 34 15.05 -2.47 3.77
C GLU A 34 14.02 -1.81 2.85
N HIS A 35 12.88 -2.48 2.64
CA HIS A 35 11.90 -2.12 1.62
C HIS A 35 10.60 -1.59 2.24
N ILE A 36 10.13 -0.48 1.69
CA ILE A 36 8.86 0.15 2.06
C ILE A 36 8.02 0.31 0.80
N VAL A 37 6.75 -0.08 0.86
CA VAL A 37 5.77 0.11 -0.21
C VAL A 37 4.64 0.98 0.32
N VAL A 38 4.36 2.12 -0.32
CA VAL A 38 3.36 3.09 0.16
C VAL A 38 2.35 3.41 -0.93
N ALA A 39 1.07 3.37 -0.59
CA ALA A 39 0.01 3.81 -1.49
C ALA A 39 -0.09 5.35 -1.55
N THR A 40 -0.35 5.89 -2.73
CA THR A 40 -0.68 7.31 -2.92
C THR A 40 -1.71 7.47 -4.02
N THR A 41 -2.56 8.48 -3.94
CA THR A 41 -3.48 8.83 -5.03
C THR A 41 -2.96 10.04 -5.80
N GLU A 42 -2.85 11.20 -5.12
CA GLU A 42 -2.43 12.45 -5.75
C GLU A 42 -0.94 12.78 -5.53
N GLY A 43 -0.23 12.02 -4.69
CA GLY A 43 1.21 12.18 -4.47
C GLY A 43 1.62 12.61 -3.06
N ALA A 44 0.75 13.30 -2.31
CA ALA A 44 1.10 13.86 -0.99
C ALA A 44 1.71 12.82 -0.03
N THR A 45 1.03 11.68 0.18
CA THR A 45 1.53 10.57 1.01
C THR A 45 2.84 10.00 0.47
N GLY A 46 2.95 9.86 -0.85
CA GLY A 46 4.15 9.37 -1.52
C GLY A 46 5.36 10.28 -1.31
N ILE A 47 5.18 11.60 -1.40
CA ILE A 47 6.23 12.60 -1.13
C ILE A 47 6.64 12.56 0.35
N ALA A 48 5.66 12.52 1.26
CA ALA A 48 5.93 12.45 2.70
C ALA A 48 6.74 11.20 3.05
N ALA A 49 6.32 10.03 2.55
CA ALA A 49 7.04 8.77 2.77
C ALA A 49 8.42 8.75 2.10
N ALA A 50 8.56 9.24 0.87
CA ALA A 50 9.86 9.30 0.19
C ALA A 50 10.85 10.22 0.92
N ARG A 51 10.37 11.30 1.53
CA ARG A 51 11.18 12.20 2.35
C ARG A 51 11.56 11.55 3.68
N GLU A 52 10.57 11.03 4.40
CA GLU A 52 10.77 10.41 5.72
C GLU A 52 11.77 9.26 5.59
N PHE A 53 11.61 8.39 4.58
CA PHE A 53 12.40 7.17 4.38
C PHE A 53 13.45 7.28 3.28
N SER A 54 14.09 8.44 3.14
CA SER A 54 15.11 8.71 2.11
C SER A 54 16.35 7.79 2.19
N ASP A 55 16.59 7.17 3.36
CA ASP A 55 17.63 6.18 3.65
C ASP A 55 17.22 4.73 3.28
N MET A 56 15.99 4.52 2.83
CA MET A 56 15.38 3.20 2.58
C MET A 56 15.00 3.01 1.11
N LYS A 57 14.67 1.77 0.72
CA LYS A 57 14.17 1.46 -0.62
C LYS A 57 12.66 1.65 -0.69
N VAL A 58 12.22 2.86 -1.04
CA VAL A 58 10.80 3.23 -1.10
C VAL A 58 10.22 2.99 -2.49
N VAL A 59 9.07 2.30 -2.53
CA VAL A 59 8.21 2.13 -3.70
C VAL A 59 6.88 2.81 -3.44
N VAL A 60 6.58 3.86 -4.19
CA VAL A 60 5.31 4.58 -4.14
C VAL A 60 4.38 4.02 -5.20
N VAL A 61 3.23 3.47 -4.79
CA VAL A 61 2.25 2.85 -5.68
C VAL A 61 1.06 3.79 -5.85
N SER A 62 0.84 4.23 -7.09
CA SER A 62 -0.29 5.07 -7.51
C SER A 62 -1.47 4.23 -8.00
N HIS A 63 -2.63 4.87 -8.21
CA HIS A 63 -3.71 4.26 -8.97
C HIS A 63 -3.29 3.97 -10.41
N GLU A 64 -3.95 2.97 -11.02
CA GLU A 64 -3.82 2.74 -12.47
C GLU A 64 -4.36 3.92 -13.28
N THR A 65 -3.71 4.26 -14.40
CA THR A 65 -4.26 5.23 -15.37
C THR A 65 -5.63 4.76 -15.83
N GLY A 66 -6.62 5.65 -15.79
CA GLY A 66 -8.01 5.30 -16.07
C GLY A 66 -8.88 5.03 -14.84
N PHE A 67 -8.32 5.06 -13.62
CA PHE A 67 -9.09 4.74 -12.40
C PHE A 67 -10.25 5.71 -12.15
N ALA A 68 -9.94 7.01 -12.04
CA ALA A 68 -10.95 8.06 -11.84
C ALA A 68 -11.52 8.58 -13.18
N LYS A 69 -10.66 8.73 -14.19
CA LYS A 69 -11.02 9.24 -15.53
C LYS A 69 -10.19 8.58 -16.62
N VAL A 70 -10.82 8.30 -17.76
CA VAL A 70 -10.21 7.62 -18.91
C VAL A 70 -8.95 8.35 -19.37
N ASN A 71 -7.86 7.60 -19.55
CA ASN A 71 -6.53 8.09 -19.99
C ASN A 71 -5.85 9.08 -19.05
N GLU A 72 -6.33 9.24 -17.81
CA GLU A 72 -5.74 10.15 -16.82
C GLU A 72 -5.29 9.40 -15.57
N ASN A 73 -4.26 9.92 -14.91
CA ASN A 73 -3.80 9.46 -13.60
C ASN A 73 -3.89 10.62 -12.60
N GLU A 74 -4.37 10.35 -11.39
CA GLU A 74 -4.50 11.36 -10.34
C GLU A 74 -3.14 11.85 -9.80
N LEU A 75 -2.08 11.04 -9.92
CA LEU A 75 -0.72 11.45 -9.59
C LEU A 75 -0.19 12.37 -10.69
N SER A 76 -0.02 13.66 -10.36
CA SER A 76 0.56 14.63 -11.30
C SER A 76 2.03 14.31 -11.62
N GLU A 77 2.46 14.69 -12.82
CA GLU A 77 3.87 14.53 -13.22
C GLU A 77 4.82 15.30 -12.29
N ASP A 78 4.42 16.49 -11.81
CA ASP A 78 5.22 17.26 -10.86
C ASP A 78 5.45 16.50 -9.55
N ASN A 79 4.39 15.90 -8.98
CA ASN A 79 4.50 15.11 -7.75
C ASN A 79 5.30 13.84 -7.98
N LYS A 80 5.12 13.18 -9.13
CA LYS A 80 5.91 12.01 -9.53
C LYS A 80 7.40 12.34 -9.61
N VAL A 81 7.77 13.41 -10.32
CA VAL A 81 9.16 13.89 -10.41
C VAL A 81 9.71 14.25 -9.03
N GLN A 82 8.91 14.84 -8.16
CA GLN A 82 9.32 15.14 -6.79
C GLN A 82 9.62 13.86 -5.97
N ILE A 83 8.77 12.84 -6.09
CA ILE A 83 8.98 11.53 -5.44
C ILE A 83 10.28 10.89 -5.93
N GLU A 84 10.50 10.88 -7.25
CA GLU A 84 11.70 10.30 -7.87
C GLU A 84 12.98 11.06 -7.48
N LYS A 85 12.92 12.40 -7.36
CA LYS A 85 14.03 13.22 -6.86
C LYS A 85 14.40 12.90 -5.40
N LEU A 86 13.47 12.41 -4.60
CA LEU A 86 13.71 11.94 -3.24
C LEU A 86 14.28 10.50 -3.20
N GLY A 87 14.52 9.88 -4.37
CA GLY A 87 15.14 8.56 -4.49
C GLY A 87 14.14 7.38 -4.48
N ALA A 88 12.85 7.66 -4.35
CA ALA A 88 11.81 6.63 -4.38
C ALA A 88 11.45 6.23 -5.82
N LYS A 89 10.97 5.00 -6.00
CA LYS A 89 10.43 4.52 -7.28
C LYS A 89 8.92 4.70 -7.32
N VAL A 90 8.38 5.15 -8.44
CA VAL A 90 6.92 5.22 -8.64
C VAL A 90 6.45 4.02 -9.47
N LEU A 91 5.39 3.36 -9.00
CA LEU A 91 4.69 2.28 -9.69
C LEU A 91 3.26 2.72 -10.01
N THR A 92 2.90 2.62 -11.28
CA THR A 92 1.53 2.77 -11.79
C THR A 92 1.19 1.48 -12.51
N ALA A 93 0.24 0.71 -11.97
CA ALA A 93 -0.14 -0.57 -12.53
C ALA A 93 -1.56 -0.95 -12.10
N THR A 94 -2.12 -1.97 -12.75
CA THR A 94 -3.44 -2.49 -12.40
C THR A 94 -3.49 -2.99 -10.97
N HIS A 95 -4.57 -2.64 -10.27
CA HIS A 95 -4.82 -3.06 -8.89
C HIS A 95 -4.94 -4.58 -8.82
N ALA A 96 -4.08 -5.24 -8.02
CA ALA A 96 -3.98 -6.70 -7.99
C ALA A 96 -5.26 -7.42 -7.53
N PHE A 97 -6.11 -6.79 -6.71
CA PHE A 97 -7.42 -7.36 -6.34
C PHE A 97 -8.57 -6.83 -7.20
N ALA A 98 -8.29 -6.38 -8.42
CA ALA A 98 -9.29 -5.84 -9.33
C ALA A 98 -9.06 -6.30 -10.78
N GLY A 99 -8.47 -5.45 -11.62
CA GLY A 99 -8.35 -5.66 -13.05
C GLY A 99 -9.70 -5.96 -13.71
N VAL A 100 -9.71 -6.94 -14.62
CA VAL A 100 -10.90 -7.33 -15.40
C VAL A 100 -12.07 -7.79 -14.51
N ALA A 101 -11.80 -8.36 -13.33
CA ALA A 101 -12.87 -8.74 -12.41
C ALA A 101 -13.76 -7.53 -12.03
N ARG A 102 -13.14 -6.36 -11.84
CA ARG A 102 -13.87 -5.13 -11.51
C ARG A 102 -14.69 -4.61 -12.68
N SER A 103 -14.23 -4.75 -13.92
CA SER A 103 -15.02 -4.33 -15.08
C SER A 103 -16.25 -5.22 -15.25
N ILE A 104 -16.10 -6.54 -15.08
CA ILE A 104 -17.24 -7.49 -15.07
C ILE A 104 -18.25 -7.12 -14.01
N ARG A 105 -17.82 -6.80 -12.79
CA ARG A 105 -18.72 -6.37 -11.73
C ARG A 105 -19.46 -5.08 -12.08
N LYS A 106 -18.78 -4.06 -12.62
CA LYS A 106 -19.39 -2.78 -12.99
C LYS A 106 -20.42 -2.93 -14.10
N GLU A 107 -20.14 -3.78 -15.09
CA GLU A 107 -21.01 -3.97 -16.26
C GLU A 107 -22.18 -4.91 -15.97
N LEU A 108 -21.93 -6.02 -15.28
CA LEU A 108 -22.89 -7.12 -15.12
C LEU A 108 -23.42 -7.30 -13.69
N GLY A 109 -22.87 -6.57 -12.70
CA GLY A 109 -23.23 -6.73 -11.28
C GLY A 109 -22.66 -7.99 -10.60
N THR A 110 -21.86 -8.78 -11.31
CA THR A 110 -21.34 -10.07 -10.81
C THR A 110 -20.00 -9.92 -10.10
N TRP A 111 -19.94 -10.34 -8.84
CA TRP A 111 -18.70 -10.35 -8.06
C TRP A 111 -17.85 -11.59 -8.37
N MET A 112 -16.58 -11.36 -8.66
CA MET A 112 -15.61 -12.42 -8.97
C MET A 112 -14.73 -12.73 -7.75
N PRO A 113 -14.15 -13.95 -7.66
CA PRO A 113 -13.36 -14.39 -6.49
C PRO A 113 -12.27 -13.39 -6.06
N THR A 114 -11.57 -12.77 -7.01
CA THR A 114 -10.52 -11.77 -6.76
C THR A 114 -11.03 -10.57 -5.96
N GLU A 115 -12.20 -10.02 -6.30
CA GLU A 115 -12.78 -8.90 -5.56
C GLU A 115 -13.39 -9.34 -4.22
N ILE A 116 -13.89 -10.58 -4.11
CA ILE A 116 -14.40 -11.14 -2.85
C ILE A 116 -13.28 -11.24 -1.81
N ILE A 117 -12.06 -11.62 -2.22
CA ILE A 117 -10.89 -11.63 -1.33
C ILE A 117 -10.59 -10.21 -0.81
N ALA A 118 -10.67 -9.19 -1.68
CA ALA A 118 -10.53 -7.81 -1.23
C ALA A 118 -11.63 -7.37 -0.26
N VAL A 119 -12.87 -7.83 -0.44
CA VAL A 119 -13.96 -7.60 0.54
C VAL A 119 -13.62 -8.26 1.88
N ALA A 120 -13.11 -9.50 1.86
CA ALA A 120 -12.69 -10.18 3.09
C ALA A 120 -11.53 -9.45 3.79
N LEU A 121 -10.52 -8.96 3.07
CA LEU A 121 -9.42 -8.18 3.68
C LEU A 121 -9.91 -6.85 4.28
N ARG A 122 -10.95 -6.24 3.71
CA ARG A 122 -11.55 -5.01 4.24
C ARG A 122 -12.26 -5.21 5.58
N THR A 123 -12.55 -6.44 6.00
CA THR A 123 -13.02 -6.69 7.38
C THR A 123 -11.96 -6.37 8.44
N PHE A 124 -10.73 -6.08 8.01
CA PHE A 124 -9.63 -5.58 8.84
C PHE A 124 -9.27 -4.11 8.53
N GLY A 125 -10.10 -3.39 7.77
CA GLY A 125 -9.87 -2.01 7.33
C GLY A 125 -9.51 -1.88 5.85
N GLN A 126 -9.84 -0.73 5.23
CA GLN A 126 -9.49 -0.45 3.84
C GLN A 126 -7.98 -0.48 3.63
N GLY A 127 -7.22 0.16 4.54
CA GLY A 127 -5.77 0.18 4.51
C GLY A 127 -5.15 -1.22 4.55
N THR A 128 -5.70 -2.17 5.32
CA THR A 128 -5.19 -3.56 5.37
C THR A 128 -5.28 -4.24 3.99
N LYS A 129 -6.40 -4.08 3.29
CA LYS A 129 -6.54 -4.57 1.91
C LYS A 129 -5.55 -3.88 0.98
N VAL A 130 -5.38 -2.56 1.12
CA VAL A 130 -4.45 -1.77 0.28
C VAL A 130 -3.01 -2.27 0.49
N CYS A 131 -2.57 -2.46 1.73
CA CYS A 131 -1.23 -2.98 2.03
C CYS A 131 -0.96 -4.33 1.35
N ALA A 132 -1.92 -5.26 1.40
CA ALA A 132 -1.79 -6.55 0.72
C ALA A 132 -1.76 -6.40 -0.82
N GLU A 133 -2.53 -5.47 -1.38
CA GLU A 133 -2.60 -5.21 -2.82
C GLU A 133 -1.27 -4.65 -3.35
N ILE A 134 -0.78 -3.57 -2.73
CA ILE A 134 0.44 -2.88 -3.18
C ILE A 134 1.68 -3.75 -2.98
N ALA A 135 1.70 -4.64 -1.98
CA ALA A 135 2.77 -5.62 -1.79
C ALA A 135 2.91 -6.54 -3.01
N MET A 136 1.79 -7.07 -3.51
CA MET A 136 1.80 -7.93 -4.71
C MET A 136 2.12 -7.14 -5.97
N MET A 137 1.57 -5.93 -6.12
CA MET A 137 1.88 -5.08 -7.28
C MET A 137 3.38 -4.76 -7.36
N ALA A 138 3.99 -4.39 -6.23
CA ALA A 138 5.42 -4.12 -6.17
C ALA A 138 6.26 -5.37 -6.43
N ALA A 139 5.83 -6.55 -5.96
CA ALA A 139 6.51 -7.81 -6.21
C ALA A 139 6.40 -8.24 -7.69
N ASP A 140 5.24 -8.08 -8.31
CA ASP A 140 5.00 -8.36 -9.74
C ASP A 140 5.82 -7.46 -10.66
N ALA A 141 6.05 -6.21 -10.23
CA ALA A 141 6.93 -5.27 -10.93
C ALA A 141 8.44 -5.51 -10.67
N GLY A 142 8.81 -6.49 -9.85
CA GLY A 142 10.21 -6.76 -9.48
C GLY A 142 10.86 -5.66 -8.63
N LEU A 143 10.05 -4.81 -7.97
CA LEU A 143 10.53 -3.68 -7.18
C LEU A 143 10.84 -4.06 -5.73
N VAL A 144 10.27 -5.17 -5.25
CA VAL A 144 10.56 -5.76 -3.93
C VAL A 144 10.79 -7.26 -4.03
N PRO A 145 11.67 -7.85 -3.20
CA PRO A 145 11.89 -9.29 -3.16
C PRO A 145 10.76 -10.02 -2.43
N VAL A 146 10.44 -11.23 -2.86
CA VAL A 146 9.47 -12.14 -2.18
C VAL A 146 10.13 -13.01 -1.10
N THR A 147 11.45 -12.89 -0.93
CA THR A 147 12.25 -13.65 0.04
C THR A 147 12.40 -12.94 1.38
N GLN A 148 12.12 -11.63 1.45
CA GLN A 148 12.27 -10.78 2.62
C GLN A 148 10.92 -10.20 3.05
N ASP A 149 10.83 -9.73 4.28
CA ASP A 149 9.69 -8.97 4.76
C ASP A 149 9.84 -7.49 4.33
N VAL A 150 8.72 -6.83 4.07
CA VAL A 150 8.63 -5.41 3.68
C VAL A 150 7.60 -4.71 4.57
N VAL A 151 7.72 -3.39 4.74
CA VAL A 151 6.64 -2.60 5.35
C VAL A 151 5.74 -2.04 4.25
N CYS A 152 4.44 -2.27 4.34
CA CYS A 152 3.44 -1.69 3.46
C CYS A 152 2.57 -0.68 4.19
N ILE A 153 2.41 0.51 3.62
CA ILE A 153 1.65 1.63 4.17
C ILE A 153 0.47 1.91 3.24
N GLY A 154 -0.74 1.91 3.80
CA GLY A 154 -1.99 2.15 3.10
C GLY A 154 -2.94 3.03 3.93
N GLY A 155 -4.09 3.34 3.35
CA GLY A 155 -5.05 4.24 3.99
C GLY A 155 -6.49 4.04 3.51
N THR A 156 -7.39 4.80 4.13
CA THR A 156 -8.82 4.86 3.79
C THR A 156 -9.14 6.18 3.08
N GLY A 157 -9.59 6.10 1.83
CA GLY A 157 -9.92 7.29 1.04
C GLY A 157 -8.68 8.06 0.59
N ARG A 158 -8.05 8.81 1.50
CA ARG A 158 -6.83 9.60 1.27
C ARG A 158 -5.87 9.44 2.45
N GLY A 159 -4.59 9.79 2.24
CA GLY A 159 -3.58 9.68 3.29
C GLY A 159 -3.22 8.23 3.63
N ALA A 160 -2.66 8.03 4.82
CA ALA A 160 -2.37 6.72 5.38
C ALA A 160 -2.90 6.63 6.82
N ASP A 161 -3.51 5.48 7.14
CA ASP A 161 -4.02 5.16 8.47
C ASP A 161 -3.63 3.74 8.92
N THR A 162 -2.93 2.99 8.06
CA THR A 162 -2.66 1.56 8.26
C THR A 162 -1.26 1.21 7.78
N ALA A 163 -0.53 0.44 8.58
CA ALA A 163 0.76 -0.13 8.18
C ALA A 163 0.90 -1.59 8.62
N TRP A 164 1.49 -2.40 7.75
CA TRP A 164 1.73 -3.82 7.97
C TRP A 164 3.13 -4.23 7.56
N VAL A 165 3.72 -5.15 8.31
CA VAL A 165 4.84 -5.97 7.85
C VAL A 165 4.27 -7.13 7.04
N ILE A 166 4.75 -7.30 5.81
CA ILE A 166 4.24 -8.29 4.87
C ILE A 166 5.42 -9.05 4.28
N LYS A 167 5.33 -10.38 4.19
CA LYS A 167 6.15 -11.15 3.26
C LYS A 167 5.43 -11.18 1.91
N PRO A 168 5.93 -10.46 0.89
CA PRO A 168 5.25 -10.39 -0.39
C PRO A 168 5.19 -11.75 -1.08
N ALA A 169 4.25 -11.88 -1.99
CA ALA A 169 4.22 -12.91 -3.02
C ALA A 169 3.81 -12.27 -4.33
N ASN A 170 4.26 -12.80 -5.45
CA ASN A 170 3.68 -12.44 -6.75
C ASN A 170 2.19 -12.80 -6.77
N SER A 171 1.37 -12.06 -7.51
CA SER A 171 -0.08 -12.26 -7.54
C SER A 171 -0.49 -13.68 -7.98
N GLN A 172 0.25 -14.28 -8.92
CA GLN A 172 0.06 -15.68 -9.35
C GLN A 172 0.25 -16.70 -8.21
N ALA A 173 0.97 -16.31 -7.14
CA ALA A 173 1.23 -17.11 -5.95
C ALA A 173 0.54 -16.51 -4.71
N PHE A 174 -0.54 -15.73 -4.87
CA PHE A 174 -1.26 -15.03 -3.79
C PHE A 174 -1.40 -15.82 -2.48
N PRO A 175 -1.78 -17.12 -2.46
CA PRO A 175 -1.90 -17.88 -1.21
C PRO A 175 -0.59 -17.98 -0.38
N LYS A 176 0.56 -17.58 -0.93
CA LYS A 176 1.86 -17.53 -0.27
C LYS A 176 2.16 -16.20 0.41
N ILE A 177 1.38 -15.13 0.17
CA ILE A 177 1.53 -13.85 0.89
C ILE A 177 1.35 -14.09 2.40
N ARG A 178 2.11 -13.37 3.23
CA ARG A 178 1.95 -13.44 4.70
C ARG A 178 1.83 -12.04 5.27
N MET A 179 0.67 -11.74 5.83
CA MET A 179 0.48 -10.58 6.70
C MET A 179 1.15 -10.89 8.05
N ARG A 180 2.37 -10.39 8.27
CA ARG A 180 3.22 -10.82 9.40
C ARG A 180 2.87 -10.13 10.70
N ALA A 181 2.75 -8.81 10.67
CA ALA A 181 2.46 -8.00 11.83
C ALA A 181 1.74 -6.71 11.42
N CYS A 182 0.73 -6.31 12.20
CA CYS A 182 0.06 -5.02 12.06
C CYS A 182 0.80 -4.00 12.93
N LEU A 183 1.29 -2.92 12.34
CA LEU A 183 1.98 -1.85 13.06
C LEU A 183 0.96 -0.83 13.57
N CYS A 184 0.02 -0.45 12.70
CA CYS A 184 -1.10 0.40 13.07
C CYS A 184 -2.30 0.19 12.15
N LYS A 185 -3.51 0.46 12.65
CA LYS A 185 -4.76 0.55 11.86
C LYS A 185 -5.88 1.24 12.65
N PRO A 186 -6.93 1.76 12.00
CA PRO A 186 -8.12 2.26 12.71
C PRO A 186 -8.98 1.14 13.36
N LEU A 187 -9.73 1.49 14.41
CA LEU A 187 -10.77 0.66 15.03
C LEU A 187 -12.10 0.80 14.29
N GLU A 188 -12.52 2.03 14.00
CA GLU A 188 -13.70 2.32 13.18
C GLU A 188 -13.29 2.60 11.72
N PHE A 189 -13.81 1.81 10.77
CA PHE A 189 -13.45 1.86 9.35
C PHE A 189 -14.55 1.37 8.41
#